data_AF-A0A6A6ZX77-F1
#
_entry.id   AF-A0A6A6ZX77-F1
#
_cell.length_a   1.000
_cell.length_b   1.000
_cell.length_c   1.000
_cell.angle_alpha   90.00
_cell.angle_beta   90.00
_cell.angle_gamma   90.00
#
_symmetry.space_group_name_H-M   'P 1'
#
loop_
_entity.id
_entity.type
_entity.pdbx_description
1 polymer ?
#
loop_
_entity_poly.entity_id
_entity_poly.type
_entity_poly.pdbx_seq_one_letter_code
_entity_poly.pdbx_strand_id
1 'polypeptide(L)'
;LAKVNEVSTGSTNMTAYKALDFPPFLRDFFIRCGDVSEEGKIPLCACLIEGCNVWDDVGFTEPCPISFSENELQTRKQHFRKYRDFHSVHELAKEALGTDVEGWISLYDDFEKKQQRNNALFLEVMRRSENYNMSQEEVQ
;
A
#
# COMPACT_ATOMS: atom_id res chain seq x y z
N LEU A 1 14.65 -13.27 9.31
CA LEU A 1 14.78 -12.48 10.55
C LEU A 1 13.49 -12.50 11.38
N ALA A 2 12.33 -12.11 10.83
CA ALA A 2 11.05 -12.10 11.56
C ALA A 2 10.69 -13.43 12.29
N LYS A 3 10.75 -14.57 11.59
CA LYS A 3 10.47 -15.90 12.20
C LYS A 3 11.40 -16.29 13.35
N VAL A 4 12.66 -15.86 13.32
CA VAL A 4 13.64 -16.16 14.39
C VAL A 4 13.36 -15.29 15.62
N ASN A 5 12.97 -14.03 15.40
CA ASN A 5 12.56 -13.14 16.49
C ASN A 5 11.26 -13.61 17.16
N GLU A 6 10.31 -14.14 16.40
CA GLU A 6 9.05 -14.68 16.91
C GLU A 6 9.28 -15.88 17.85
N VAL A 7 10.12 -16.84 17.44
CA VAL A 7 10.49 -18.01 18.25
C VAL A 7 11.29 -17.62 19.50
N SER A 8 12.25 -16.69 19.35
CA SER A 8 13.01 -16.14 20.47
C SER A 8 12.11 -15.47 21.51
N THR A 9 11.14 -14.66 21.05
CA THR A 9 10.17 -13.96 21.91
C THR A 9 9.25 -14.95 22.62
N GLY A 10 8.83 -16.04 21.96
CA GLY A 10 8.07 -17.13 22.58
C GLY A 10 8.78 -17.79 23.78
N SER A 11 10.12 -17.86 23.73
CA SER A 11 10.93 -18.45 24.80
C SER A 11 11.27 -17.48 25.94
N THR A 12 11.36 -16.17 25.66
CA THR A 12 11.87 -15.16 26.62
C THR A 12 10.79 -14.22 27.15
N ASN A 13 9.72 -14.00 26.41
CA ASN A 13 8.64 -13.09 26.78
C ASN A 13 7.29 -13.61 26.26
N MET A 14 6.70 -14.54 27.02
CA MET A 14 5.40 -15.15 26.74
C MET A 14 4.28 -14.10 26.55
N THR A 15 4.37 -12.96 27.23
CA THR A 15 3.40 -11.86 27.09
C THR A 15 3.53 -11.19 25.73
N ALA A 16 4.75 -10.88 25.29
CA ALA A 16 5.00 -10.34 23.96
C ALA A 16 4.64 -11.34 22.85
N TYR A 17 4.89 -12.64 23.07
CA TYR A 17 4.50 -13.70 22.14
C TYR A 17 2.96 -13.83 22.01
N LYS A 18 2.23 -13.81 23.14
CA LYS A 18 0.76 -13.77 23.12
C LYS A 18 0.21 -12.49 22.51
N ALA A 19 0.94 -11.37 22.59
CA ALA A 19 0.56 -10.14 21.89
C ALA A 19 0.73 -10.24 20.36
N LEU A 20 1.50 -11.20 19.86
CA LEU A 20 1.58 -11.52 18.43
C LEU A 20 0.39 -12.37 17.95
N ASP A 21 -0.33 -13.01 18.86
CA ASP A 21 -1.61 -13.71 18.61
C ASP A 21 -2.75 -12.70 18.48
N PHE A 22 -2.55 -11.72 17.59
CA PHE A 22 -3.51 -10.68 17.27
C PHE A 22 -4.24 -11.07 15.97
N PRO A 23 -5.57 -10.89 15.88
CA PRO A 23 -6.28 -11.09 14.63
C PRO A 23 -5.58 -10.36 13.47
N PRO A 24 -5.33 -11.02 12.33
CA PRO A 24 -4.57 -10.44 11.23
C PRO A 24 -5.06 -9.06 10.79
N PHE A 25 -6.39 -8.84 10.74
CA PHE A 25 -6.97 -7.56 10.37
C PHE A 25 -6.64 -6.42 11.35
N LEU A 26 -6.51 -6.69 12.65
CA LEU A 26 -6.13 -5.68 13.63
C LEU A 26 -4.64 -5.37 13.55
N ARG A 27 -3.81 -6.38 13.30
CA ARG A 27 -2.38 -6.17 13.03
C ARG A 27 -2.19 -5.32 11.78
N ASP A 28 -2.89 -5.64 10.71
CA ASP A 28 -2.85 -4.89 9.46
C ASP A 28 -3.36 -3.46 9.64
N PHE A 29 -4.40 -3.25 10.46
CA PHE A 29 -4.86 -1.91 10.82
C PHE A 29 -3.74 -1.06 11.46
N PHE A 30 -3.02 -1.59 12.46
CA PHE A 30 -1.91 -0.86 13.08
C PHE A 30 -0.75 -0.59 12.13
N ILE A 31 -0.41 -1.54 11.26
CA ILE A 31 0.61 -1.36 10.23
C ILE A 31 0.20 -0.21 9.30
N ARG A 32 -1.05 -0.22 8.79
CA ARG A 32 -1.53 0.83 7.87
C ARG A 32 -1.66 2.19 8.52
N CYS A 33 -1.84 2.29 9.83
CA CYS A 33 -1.74 3.57 10.55
C CYS A 33 -0.33 4.16 10.49
N GLY A 34 0.71 3.32 10.57
CA GLY A 34 2.10 3.74 10.44
C GLY A 34 2.47 4.15 9.02
N ASP A 35 1.86 3.50 8.02
CA ASP A 35 2.18 3.72 6.61
C ASP A 35 1.44 4.93 6.00
N VAL A 36 0.56 5.64 6.73
CA VAL A 36 -0.29 6.70 6.15
C VAL A 36 0.52 7.84 5.54
N SER A 37 1.72 8.15 6.05
CA SER A 37 2.58 9.19 5.48
C SER A 37 3.08 8.83 4.09
N GLU A 38 3.36 7.56 3.84
CA GLU A 38 3.96 7.05 2.60
C GLU A 38 2.90 6.57 1.61
N GLU A 39 1.95 5.77 2.09
CA GLU A 39 0.93 5.07 1.28
C GLU A 39 -0.40 5.83 1.22
N GLY A 40 -0.51 6.93 1.97
CA GLY A 40 -1.72 7.71 2.12
C GLY A 40 -2.83 6.99 2.90
N LYS A 41 -3.98 7.65 3.01
CA LYS A 41 -5.13 7.12 3.77
C LYS A 41 -5.90 6.00 3.08
N ILE A 42 -5.55 5.62 1.84
CA ILE A 42 -6.35 4.66 1.04
C ILE A 42 -6.26 3.23 1.61
N PRO A 43 -5.07 2.67 1.89
CA PRO A 43 -4.97 1.37 2.53
C PRO A 43 -5.61 1.34 3.92
N LEU A 44 -5.42 2.40 4.72
CA LEU A 44 -5.95 2.47 6.08
C LEU A 44 -7.48 2.34 6.13
N CYS A 45 -8.24 3.12 5.34
CA CYS A 45 -9.69 2.91 5.37
C CYS A 45 -10.15 1.63 4.65
N ALA A 46 -9.28 0.86 3.99
CA ALA A 46 -9.61 -0.52 3.58
C ALA A 46 -9.74 -1.40 4.81
N CYS A 47 -8.72 -1.34 5.69
CA CYS A 47 -8.70 -2.04 6.95
C CYS A 47 -9.86 -1.63 7.86
N LEU A 48 -10.23 -0.33 7.88
CA LEU A 48 -11.40 0.13 8.66
C LEU A 48 -12.72 -0.45 8.14
N ILE A 49 -12.92 -0.49 6.82
CA ILE A 49 -14.14 -1.07 6.23
C ILE A 49 -14.20 -2.57 6.52
N GLU A 50 -13.09 -3.28 6.36
CA GLU A 50 -13.01 -4.70 6.70
C GLU A 50 -13.30 -4.93 8.20
N GLY A 51 -12.72 -4.11 9.08
CA GLY A 51 -12.97 -4.12 10.51
C GLY A 51 -14.44 -3.88 10.87
N CYS A 52 -15.14 -2.97 10.18
CA CYS A 52 -16.59 -2.80 10.34
C CYS A 52 -17.36 -4.06 9.93
N ASN A 53 -16.98 -4.69 8.81
CA ASN A 53 -17.70 -5.83 8.25
C ASN A 53 -17.60 -7.08 9.13
N VAL A 54 -16.49 -7.25 9.83
CA VAL A 54 -16.29 -8.39 10.74
C VAL A 54 -16.59 -8.06 12.20
N TRP A 55 -17.00 -6.82 12.51
CA TRP A 55 -17.08 -6.31 13.89
C TRP A 55 -17.92 -7.20 14.82
N ASP A 56 -19.07 -7.68 14.34
CA ASP A 56 -19.95 -8.55 15.10
C ASP A 56 -19.38 -9.98 15.25
N ASP A 57 -18.55 -10.42 14.30
CA ASP A 57 -17.92 -11.75 14.29
C ASP A 57 -16.72 -11.83 15.23
N VAL A 58 -16.05 -10.71 15.54
CA VAL A 58 -14.89 -10.68 16.44
C VAL A 58 -15.23 -10.61 17.93
N GLY A 59 -16.52 -10.66 18.28
CA GLY A 59 -16.96 -10.80 19.67
C GLY A 59 -16.85 -9.52 20.50
N PHE A 60 -16.78 -8.35 19.87
CA PHE A 60 -16.92 -7.08 20.56
C PHE A 60 -18.37 -6.91 21.04
N THR A 61 -18.54 -6.53 22.31
CA THR A 61 -19.87 -6.35 22.91
C THR A 61 -20.49 -4.99 22.59
N GLU A 62 -19.65 -4.02 22.23
CA GLU A 62 -20.05 -2.67 21.88
C GLU A 62 -20.35 -2.57 20.39
N PRO A 63 -21.29 -1.68 19.96
CA PRO A 63 -21.51 -1.43 18.56
C PRO A 63 -20.24 -0.87 17.89
N CYS A 64 -20.09 -1.13 16.59
CA CYS A 64 -18.96 -0.62 15.84
C CYS A 64 -18.90 0.92 15.94
N PRO A 65 -17.77 1.50 16.38
CA PRO A 65 -17.67 2.95 16.61
C PRO A 65 -17.67 3.76 15.33
N ILE A 66 -17.52 3.08 14.19
CA ILE A 66 -17.46 3.66 12.86
C ILE A 66 -18.44 2.94 11.94
N SER A 67 -19.04 3.69 11.03
CA SER A 67 -19.92 3.15 9.99
C SER A 67 -19.73 3.96 8.72
N PHE A 68 -20.05 3.35 7.59
CA PHE A 68 -19.93 3.96 6.27
C PHE A 68 -21.29 3.91 5.58
N SER A 69 -21.72 5.04 5.03
CA SER A 69 -22.87 5.08 4.14
C SER A 69 -22.55 4.41 2.80
N GLU A 70 -23.59 3.98 2.08
CA GLU A 70 -23.41 3.38 0.75
C GLU A 70 -22.68 4.32 -0.21
N ASN A 71 -22.97 5.63 -0.15
CA ASN A 71 -22.29 6.62 -1.00
C ASN A 71 -20.79 6.72 -0.68
N GLU A 72 -20.42 6.68 0.61
CA GLU A 72 -19.02 6.67 1.03
C GLU A 72 -18.31 5.39 0.56
N LEU A 73 -18.97 4.23 0.66
CA LEU A 73 -18.42 2.97 0.17
C LEU A 73 -18.21 2.98 -1.34
N GLN A 74 -19.15 3.53 -2.12
CA GLN A 74 -19.00 3.63 -3.57
C GLN A 74 -17.88 4.59 -3.99
N THR A 75 -17.82 5.76 -3.35
CA THR A 75 -16.73 6.71 -3.53
C THR A 75 -15.40 6.03 -3.23
N ARG A 76 -15.32 5.34 -2.09
CA ARG A 76 -14.12 4.61 -1.66
C ARG A 76 -13.69 3.53 -2.64
N LYS A 77 -14.62 2.75 -3.20
CA LYS A 77 -14.32 1.76 -4.26
C LYS A 77 -13.65 2.40 -5.47
N GLN A 78 -14.05 3.62 -5.84
CA GLN A 78 -13.39 4.36 -6.92
C GLN A 78 -11.97 4.79 -6.53
N HIS A 79 -11.76 5.30 -5.31
CA HIS A 79 -10.42 5.61 -4.80
C HIS A 79 -9.51 4.38 -4.75
N PHE A 80 -10.03 3.22 -4.37
CA PHE A 80 -9.28 1.96 -4.37
C PHE A 80 -8.85 1.53 -5.77
N ARG A 81 -9.72 1.69 -6.77
CA ARG A 81 -9.36 1.42 -8.17
C ARG A 81 -8.19 2.30 -8.60
N LYS A 82 -8.30 3.62 -8.40
CA LYS A 82 -7.22 4.57 -8.74
C LYS A 82 -5.91 4.25 -8.03
N TYR A 83 -5.97 3.94 -6.73
CA TYR A 83 -4.80 3.52 -5.96
C TYR A 83 -4.16 2.26 -6.54
N ARG A 84 -4.95 1.23 -6.85
CA ARG A 84 -4.43 -0.01 -7.46
C ARG A 84 -3.81 0.25 -8.82
N ASP A 85 -4.46 1.04 -9.65
CA ASP A 85 -3.96 1.39 -10.99
C ASP A 85 -2.62 2.13 -10.88
N PHE A 86 -2.52 3.10 -9.97
CA PHE A 86 -1.27 3.81 -9.66
C PHE A 86 -0.15 2.84 -9.24
N HIS A 87 -0.40 1.98 -8.24
CA HIS A 87 0.61 1.02 -7.79
C HIS A 87 1.00 0.04 -8.90
N SER A 88 0.05 -0.41 -9.72
CA SER A 88 0.36 -1.30 -10.85
C SER A 88 1.28 -0.64 -11.87
N VAL A 89 1.04 0.63 -12.22
CA VAL A 89 1.92 1.37 -13.12
C VAL A 89 3.30 1.59 -12.49
N HIS A 90 3.33 1.90 -11.20
CA HIS A 90 4.56 2.09 -10.44
C HIS A 90 5.41 0.81 -10.39
N GLU A 91 4.81 -0.36 -10.13
CA GLU A 91 5.52 -1.65 -10.19
C GLU A 91 6.11 -1.91 -11.57
N LEU A 92 5.34 -1.70 -12.64
CA LEU A 92 5.83 -1.87 -14.01
C LEU A 92 6.99 -0.93 -14.33
N ALA A 93 6.94 0.31 -13.86
CA ALA A 93 8.03 1.27 -14.03
C ALA A 93 9.31 0.81 -13.30
N LYS A 94 9.19 0.33 -12.07
CA LYS A 94 10.32 -0.21 -11.31
C LYS A 94 10.95 -1.42 -11.98
N GLU A 95 10.13 -2.35 -12.46
CA GLU A 95 10.61 -3.51 -13.22
C GLU A 95 11.33 -3.09 -14.50
N ALA A 96 10.76 -2.15 -15.26
CA ALA A 96 11.36 -1.65 -16.50
C ALA A 96 12.69 -0.92 -16.27
N LEU A 97 12.80 -0.17 -15.18
CA LEU A 97 14.00 0.60 -14.83
C LEU A 97 15.01 -0.22 -14.02
N GLY A 98 14.60 -1.36 -13.46
CA GLY A 98 15.39 -2.16 -12.55
C GLY A 98 15.78 -1.36 -11.31
N THR A 99 14.78 -0.76 -10.66
CA THR A 99 14.92 -0.05 -9.37
C THR A 99 14.13 -0.75 -8.29
N ASP A 100 14.43 -0.47 -7.03
CA ASP A 100 13.57 -0.90 -5.92
C ASP A 100 12.39 0.06 -5.67
N VAL A 101 11.66 -0.20 -4.59
CA VAL A 101 10.49 0.58 -4.14
C VAL A 101 10.80 2.04 -3.83
N GLU A 102 12.04 2.36 -3.47
CA GLU A 102 12.51 3.70 -3.13
C GLU A 102 13.20 4.38 -4.33
N GLY A 103 13.26 3.67 -5.48
CA GLY A 103 13.94 4.14 -6.68
C GLY A 103 15.45 3.98 -6.64
N TRP A 104 15.99 3.19 -5.71
CA TRP A 104 17.43 2.93 -5.66
C TRP A 104 17.88 2.14 -6.88
N ILE A 105 19.08 2.51 -7.34
CA ILE A 105 19.81 1.78 -8.36
C ILE A 105 21.10 1.21 -7.76
N SER A 106 21.57 0.10 -8.31
CA SER A 106 22.83 -0.50 -7.87
C SER A 106 24.00 0.44 -8.13
N LEU A 107 24.97 0.49 -7.20
CA LEU A 107 26.23 1.23 -7.40
C LEU A 107 27.05 0.72 -8.58
N TYR A 108 26.77 -0.50 -9.05
CA TYR A 108 27.41 -1.11 -10.20
C TYR A 108 26.72 -0.78 -11.53
N ASP A 109 25.55 -0.14 -11.48
CA ASP A 109 24.83 0.30 -12.67
C ASP A 109 25.37 1.65 -13.17
N ASP A 110 25.32 1.85 -14.49
CA ASP A 110 25.63 3.12 -15.14
C ASP A 110 24.47 4.11 -14.93
N PHE A 111 24.69 5.08 -14.03
CA PHE A 111 23.68 6.08 -13.66
C PHE A 111 23.19 6.89 -14.86
N GLU A 112 24.08 7.31 -15.76
CA GLU A 112 23.69 8.10 -16.94
C GLU A 112 22.77 7.29 -17.85
N LYS A 113 23.07 6.01 -18.08
CA LYS A 113 22.19 5.13 -18.85
C LYS A 113 20.85 4.90 -18.17
N LYS A 114 20.82 4.75 -16.85
CA LYS A 114 19.56 4.63 -16.08
C LYS A 114 18.71 5.89 -16.20
N GLN A 115 19.33 7.06 -16.07
CA GLN A 115 18.66 8.35 -16.25
C GLN A 115 18.11 8.52 -17.67
N GLN A 116 18.86 8.14 -18.70
CA GLN A 116 18.39 8.16 -20.09
C GLN A 116 17.19 7.23 -20.30
N ARG A 117 17.21 6.02 -19.72
CA ARG A 117 16.07 5.08 -19.78
C ARG A 117 14.84 5.62 -19.06
N ASN A 118 15.01 6.22 -17.89
CA ASN A 118 13.90 6.85 -17.15
C ASN A 118 13.26 7.97 -17.97
N ASN A 119 14.07 8.86 -18.54
CA ASN A 119 13.58 9.95 -19.39
C ASN A 119 12.86 9.42 -20.64
N ALA A 120 13.38 8.37 -21.28
CA ALA A 120 12.74 7.76 -22.45
C ALA A 120 11.39 7.12 -22.09
N LEU A 121 11.31 6.41 -20.95
CA LEU A 121 10.07 5.83 -20.45
C LEU A 121 9.03 6.92 -20.14
N PHE A 122 9.44 7.98 -19.45
CA PHE A 122 8.59 9.12 -19.14
C PHE A 122 8.02 9.77 -20.40
N LEU A 123 8.86 10.04 -21.40
CA LEU A 123 8.42 10.63 -22.68
C LEU A 123 7.44 9.71 -23.43
N GLU A 124 7.66 8.40 -23.42
CA GLU A 124 6.73 7.45 -24.05
C GLU A 124 5.38 7.39 -23.32
N VAL A 125 5.37 7.46 -21.98
CA VAL A 125 4.14 7.55 -21.19
C VAL A 125 3.37 8.82 -21.53
N MET A 126 4.04 9.98 -21.56
CA MET A 126 3.43 11.25 -21.94
C MET A 126 2.87 11.23 -23.36
N ARG A 127 3.63 10.70 -24.33
CA ARG A 127 3.18 10.56 -25.71
C ARG A 127 1.95 9.64 -25.81
N ARG A 128 1.85 8.62 -24.95
CA ARG A 128 0.68 7.73 -24.92
C ARG A 128 -0.52 8.37 -24.24
N SER A 129 -0.32 9.11 -23.16
CA SER A 129 -1.39 9.76 -22.41
C SER A 129 -2.11 10.83 -23.23
N GLU A 130 -1.38 11.54 -24.12
CA GLU A 130 -1.96 12.43 -25.14
C GLU A 130 -2.97 11.71 -26.05
N ASN A 131 -2.73 10.43 -26.40
CA ASN A 131 -3.67 9.65 -27.22
C ASN A 131 -4.94 9.24 -26.44
N TYR A 132 -4.94 9.39 -25.12
CA TYR A 132 -6.08 9.11 -24.24
C TYR A 132 -6.71 10.40 -23.66
N ASN A 133 -6.37 11.59 -24.19
CA ASN A 133 -6.84 12.90 -23.71
C ASN A 133 -6.61 13.15 -22.21
N MET A 134 -5.54 12.58 -21.64
CA MET A 134 -5.16 12.87 -20.25
C MET A 134 -4.29 14.13 -20.21
N SER A 135 -4.58 15.02 -19.26
CA SER A 135 -3.78 16.22 -19.01
C SER A 135 -2.43 15.87 -18.34
N GLN A 136 -1.44 16.76 -18.44
CA GLN A 136 -0.14 16.58 -17.77
C GLN A 136 -0.28 16.40 -16.24
N GLU A 137 -1.24 17.09 -15.64
CA GLU A 137 -1.54 17.03 -14.21
C GLU A 137 -2.18 15.69 -13.79
N GLU A 138 -2.78 14.95 -14.73
CA GLU A 138 -3.35 13.62 -14.49
C GLU A 138 -2.33 12.49 -14.70
N VAL A 139 -1.17 12.80 -15.30
CA VAL A 139 -0.08 11.85 -15.58
C VAL A 139 1.05 11.99 -14.57
N GLN A 140 1.20 13.17 -13.93
CA GLN A 140 2.15 13.44 -12.85
C GLN A 140 1.59 13.03 -11.48
#